data_AF-A0A9D7N1P1-F1
#
_entry.id   AF-A0A9D7N1P1-F1
#
_cell.length_a   1.000
_cell.length_b   1.000
_cell.length_c   1.000
_cell.angle_alpha   90.00
_cell.angle_beta   90.00
_cell.angle_gamma   90.00
#
_symmetry.space_group_name_H-M   'P 1'
#
loop_
_entity.id
_entity.type
_entity.pdbx_description
1 polymer ?
#
loop_
_entity_poly.entity_id
_entity_poly.type
_entity_poly.pdbx_seq_one_letter_code
_entity_poly.pdbx_strand_id
1 'polypeptide(L)'
;MQQLRAGLARTAAASGTGAPIHQLLLDYFKLDERASNASFESAFKKYPETAQTLLALCSAHQLSTLHSLMQSLMEGQARPHGAFKRGLQAQADAHANKPGVVAALQGFASAAFSSPGAEVEMELSLGWNALEDCLLDRAAEHASVIDFAWGPAEQKKRAEALAIRLALARGAASDMLRAFLTDRSPQVVAQPSEWDREHAGASTDEVLVGVHHLATHDTLPAAWSDHLAKYPAAAQLLAVYQYTNGVALFCTDPSDTWSAGFLFLPAQQWQEANAEMVDWLTSVDFQDNPSSLPDWVRSAIAFGKIPGDASYWMLPIEGPFAGQVLLSNEDVSGESSRYADFDSMVADLRLHPHNVLGNGGYISYCATGHSFQLYPVGYRC
;
A
#
# COMPACT_ATOMS: atom_id res chain seq x y z
N MET A 1 -9.83 1.06 -12.26
CA MET A 1 -10.08 -0.02 -13.24
C MET A 1 -9.00 -1.12 -13.34
N GLN A 2 -7.69 -0.82 -13.29
CA GLN A 2 -6.63 -1.85 -13.47
C GLN A 2 -6.69 -3.03 -12.48
N GLN A 3 -6.89 -2.78 -11.19
CA GLN A 3 -7.03 -3.84 -10.18
C GLN A 3 -8.27 -4.73 -10.45
N LEU A 4 -9.37 -4.10 -10.89
CA LEU A 4 -10.58 -4.82 -11.30
C LEU A 4 -10.27 -5.74 -12.48
N ARG A 5 -9.56 -5.24 -13.51
CA ARG A 5 -9.13 -6.04 -14.67
C ARG A 5 -8.25 -7.23 -14.29
N ALA A 6 -7.32 -7.02 -13.35
CA ALA A 6 -6.41 -8.07 -12.90
C ALA A 6 -7.11 -9.16 -12.08
N GLY A 7 -8.13 -8.78 -11.30
CA GLY A 7 -8.87 -9.70 -10.43
C GLY A 7 -10.08 -10.36 -11.07
N LEU A 8 -10.67 -9.78 -12.13
CA LEU A 8 -11.90 -10.29 -12.71
C LEU A 8 -11.68 -11.66 -13.35
N ALA A 9 -12.52 -12.65 -13.01
CA ALA A 9 -12.43 -13.96 -13.66
C ALA A 9 -12.64 -13.83 -15.18
N ARG A 10 -11.82 -14.52 -15.98
CA ARG A 10 -11.83 -14.42 -17.45
C ARG A 10 -13.08 -14.98 -18.11
N THR A 11 -13.88 -15.72 -17.35
CA THR A 11 -15.14 -16.29 -17.79
C THR A 11 -16.24 -15.66 -16.93
N ALA A 12 -17.26 -15.11 -17.58
CA ALA A 12 -18.40 -14.55 -16.86
C ALA A 12 -19.07 -15.63 -16.01
N ALA A 13 -19.62 -15.24 -14.85
CA ALA A 13 -20.44 -16.11 -14.04
C ALA A 13 -21.58 -16.72 -14.89
N ALA A 14 -21.74 -18.04 -14.82
CA ALA A 14 -22.71 -18.77 -15.66
C ALA A 14 -24.18 -18.40 -15.36
N SER A 15 -24.46 -17.84 -14.18
CA SER A 15 -25.78 -17.42 -13.75
C SER A 15 -25.68 -16.45 -12.55
N GLY A 16 -26.76 -15.74 -12.23
CA GLY A 16 -26.85 -14.87 -11.06
C GLY A 16 -27.00 -13.40 -11.41
N THR A 17 -27.36 -12.57 -10.42
CA THR A 17 -27.61 -11.13 -10.60
C THR A 17 -26.36 -10.35 -11.01
N GLY A 18 -25.16 -10.88 -10.72
CA GLY A 18 -23.88 -10.30 -11.14
C GLY A 18 -23.37 -10.71 -12.53
N ALA A 19 -23.98 -11.71 -13.18
CA ALA A 19 -23.49 -12.21 -14.47
C ALA A 19 -23.50 -11.14 -15.58
N PRO A 20 -24.55 -10.29 -15.73
CA PRO A 20 -24.56 -9.25 -16.76
C PRO A 20 -23.47 -8.19 -16.59
N ILE A 21 -23.21 -7.76 -15.35
CA ILE A 21 -22.17 -6.76 -15.07
C ILE A 21 -20.77 -7.34 -15.22
N HIS A 22 -20.56 -8.60 -14.85
CA HIS A 22 -19.30 -9.31 -15.10
C HIS A 22 -18.99 -9.40 -16.60
N GLN A 23 -19.97 -9.79 -17.41
CA GLN A 23 -19.82 -9.84 -18.87
C GLN A 23 -19.53 -8.45 -19.45
N LEU A 24 -20.26 -7.41 -19.00
CA LEU A 24 -20.01 -6.03 -19.41
C LEU A 24 -18.58 -5.57 -19.10
N LEU A 25 -18.05 -5.88 -17.92
CA LEU A 25 -16.67 -5.54 -17.56
C LEU A 25 -15.66 -6.26 -18.46
N LEU A 26 -15.85 -7.55 -18.75
CA LEU A 26 -14.98 -8.30 -19.65
C LEU A 26 -14.96 -7.72 -21.06
N ASP A 27 -16.12 -7.32 -21.57
CA ASP A 27 -16.21 -6.75 -22.92
C ASP A 27 -15.72 -5.30 -22.97
N TYR A 28 -15.97 -4.52 -21.91
CA TYR A 28 -15.37 -3.20 -21.73
C TYR A 28 -13.84 -3.29 -21.79
N PHE A 29 -13.20 -4.23 -21.07
CA PHE A 29 -11.72 -4.32 -21.10
C PHE A 29 -11.15 -4.67 -22.47
N LYS A 30 -11.86 -5.45 -23.29
CA LYS A 30 -11.45 -5.73 -24.67
C LYS A 30 -11.61 -4.50 -25.58
N LEU A 31 -12.69 -3.73 -25.36
CA LEU A 31 -12.94 -2.48 -26.07
C LEU A 31 -11.87 -1.44 -25.70
N ASP A 32 -11.62 -1.25 -24.41
CA ASP A 32 -10.65 -0.29 -23.87
C ASP A 32 -9.24 -0.57 -24.38
N GLU A 33 -8.79 -1.84 -24.33
CA GLU A 33 -7.49 -2.24 -24.89
C GLU A 33 -7.40 -1.94 -26.40
N ARG A 34 -8.50 -2.12 -27.15
CA ARG A 34 -8.53 -1.78 -28.57
C ARG A 34 -8.50 -0.27 -28.80
N ALA A 35 -9.18 0.51 -27.96
CA ALA A 35 -9.16 1.97 -28.03
C ALA A 35 -7.76 2.50 -27.75
N SER A 36 -7.08 2.01 -26.70
CA SER A 36 -5.70 2.39 -26.38
C SER A 36 -4.70 2.00 -27.49
N ASN A 37 -4.88 0.85 -28.13
CA ASN A 37 -3.97 0.36 -29.17
C ASN A 37 -4.22 0.93 -30.56
N ALA A 38 -5.42 1.46 -30.83
CA ALA A 38 -5.80 1.93 -32.16
C ALA A 38 -6.59 3.25 -32.11
N SER A 39 -7.88 3.19 -31.77
CA SER A 39 -8.77 4.35 -31.61
C SER A 39 -10.13 3.90 -31.07
N PHE A 40 -10.90 4.82 -30.47
CA PHE A 40 -12.29 4.57 -30.08
C PHE A 40 -13.16 4.20 -31.28
N GLU A 41 -12.99 4.86 -32.44
CA GLU A 41 -13.73 4.51 -33.66
C GLU A 41 -13.49 3.05 -34.06
N SER A 42 -12.24 2.60 -34.04
CA SER A 42 -11.85 1.21 -34.33
C SER A 42 -12.41 0.23 -33.29
N ALA A 43 -12.40 0.62 -32.01
CA ALA A 43 -12.94 -0.17 -30.91
C ALA A 43 -14.47 -0.32 -31.00
N PHE A 44 -15.20 0.77 -31.24
CA PHE A 44 -16.66 0.76 -31.37
C PHE A 44 -17.13 -0.04 -32.60
N LYS A 45 -16.40 0.03 -33.72
CA LYS A 45 -16.66 -0.83 -34.89
C LYS A 45 -16.44 -2.30 -34.59
N LYS A 46 -15.45 -2.63 -33.76
CA LYS A 46 -15.12 -4.02 -33.41
C LYS A 46 -16.07 -4.61 -32.35
N TYR A 47 -16.52 -3.77 -31.42
CA TYR A 47 -17.35 -4.16 -30.27
C TYR A 47 -18.63 -3.29 -30.19
N PRO A 48 -19.52 -3.36 -31.19
CA PRO A 48 -20.67 -2.45 -31.29
C PRO A 48 -21.69 -2.65 -30.17
N GLU A 49 -21.92 -3.87 -29.71
CA GLU A 49 -22.86 -4.18 -28.63
C GLU A 49 -22.38 -3.62 -27.28
N THR A 50 -21.08 -3.73 -27.01
CA THR A 50 -20.44 -3.14 -25.84
C THR A 50 -20.53 -1.62 -25.89
N ALA A 51 -20.20 -1.01 -27.04
CA ALA A 51 -20.32 0.44 -27.23
C ALA A 51 -21.75 0.93 -27.00
N GLN A 52 -22.76 0.21 -27.50
CA GLN A 52 -24.17 0.53 -27.29
C GLN A 52 -24.57 0.42 -25.80
N THR A 53 -24.06 -0.57 -25.09
CA THR A 53 -24.32 -0.75 -23.66
C THR A 53 -23.69 0.38 -22.83
N LEU A 54 -22.45 0.77 -23.17
CA LEU A 54 -21.77 1.91 -22.55
C LEU A 54 -22.48 3.23 -22.87
N LEU A 55 -22.99 3.40 -24.09
CA LEU A 55 -23.80 4.55 -24.48
C LEU A 55 -25.09 4.64 -23.63
N ALA A 56 -25.76 3.52 -23.40
CA ALA A 56 -26.93 3.46 -22.51
C ALA A 56 -26.56 3.79 -21.05
N LEU A 57 -25.37 3.38 -20.60
CA LEU A 57 -24.85 3.75 -19.27
C LEU A 57 -24.62 5.27 -19.17
N CYS A 58 -24.02 5.90 -20.19
CA CYS A 58 -23.88 7.35 -20.25
C CYS A 58 -25.24 8.06 -20.15
N SER A 59 -26.25 7.55 -20.85
CA SER A 59 -27.61 8.10 -20.79
C SER A 59 -28.22 7.99 -19.38
N ALA A 60 -28.10 6.82 -18.75
CA ALA A 60 -28.63 6.57 -17.40
C ALA A 60 -27.98 7.46 -16.32
N HIS A 61 -26.68 7.76 -16.46
CA HIS A 61 -25.92 8.58 -15.52
C HIS A 61 -25.79 10.05 -15.95
N GLN A 62 -26.57 10.50 -16.94
CA GLN A 62 -26.60 11.89 -17.41
C GLN A 62 -25.25 12.42 -17.93
N LEU A 63 -24.38 11.53 -18.43
CA LEU A 63 -23.10 11.88 -19.06
C LEU A 63 -23.32 12.36 -20.51
N SER A 64 -24.08 13.46 -20.67
CA SER A 64 -24.59 13.95 -21.96
C SER A 64 -23.50 14.28 -22.99
N THR A 65 -22.39 14.87 -22.55
CA THR A 65 -21.23 15.17 -23.40
C THR A 65 -20.61 13.88 -23.92
N LEU A 66 -20.32 12.93 -23.02
CA LEU A 66 -19.69 11.67 -23.37
C LEU A 66 -20.60 10.83 -24.29
N HIS A 67 -21.89 10.78 -23.98
CA HIS A 67 -22.92 10.17 -24.81
C HIS A 67 -22.88 10.72 -26.25
N SER A 68 -22.89 12.04 -26.41
CA SER A 68 -22.91 12.67 -27.73
C SER A 68 -21.64 12.36 -28.54
N LEU A 69 -20.46 12.38 -27.88
CA LEU A 69 -19.20 12.06 -28.52
C LEU A 69 -19.16 10.60 -28.99
N MET A 70 -19.54 9.66 -28.11
CA MET A 70 -19.60 8.22 -28.42
C MET A 70 -20.55 7.96 -29.59
N GLN A 71 -21.77 8.51 -29.52
CA GLN A 71 -22.77 8.37 -30.57
C GLN A 71 -22.24 8.88 -31.92
N SER A 72 -21.54 10.03 -31.92
CA SER A 72 -21.00 10.61 -33.15
C SER A 72 -19.97 9.70 -33.84
N LEU A 73 -19.09 9.04 -33.06
CA LEU A 73 -18.14 8.07 -33.61
C LEU A 73 -18.83 6.79 -34.08
N MET A 74 -19.80 6.29 -33.32
CA MET A 74 -20.57 5.10 -33.69
C MET A 74 -21.34 5.29 -35.00
N GLU A 75 -21.82 6.50 -35.28
CA GLU A 75 -22.51 6.88 -36.53
C GLU A 75 -21.54 7.18 -37.69
N GLY A 76 -20.22 7.16 -37.45
CA GLY A 76 -19.20 7.54 -38.44
C GLY A 76 -19.21 9.03 -38.80
N GLN A 77 -19.80 9.87 -37.95
CA GLN A 77 -19.88 11.31 -38.12
C GLN A 77 -19.28 12.02 -36.91
N ALA A 78 -17.95 12.05 -36.82
CA ALA A 78 -17.25 12.68 -35.70
C ALA A 78 -17.68 14.14 -35.50
N ARG A 79 -18.31 14.42 -34.36
CA ARG A 79 -18.83 15.75 -33.98
C ARG A 79 -18.21 16.17 -32.64
N PRO A 80 -17.04 16.80 -32.65
CA PRO A 80 -16.42 17.27 -31.42
C PRO A 80 -17.21 18.42 -30.79
N HIS A 81 -17.15 18.53 -29.47
CA HIS A 81 -17.78 19.63 -28.73
C HIS A 81 -16.90 20.90 -28.75
N GLY A 82 -15.59 20.70 -28.97
CA GLY A 82 -14.56 21.74 -29.04
C GLY A 82 -14.27 22.42 -27.70
N ALA A 83 -14.71 21.82 -26.59
CA ALA A 83 -14.45 22.36 -25.26
C ALA A 83 -12.95 22.32 -24.95
N PHE A 84 -12.29 21.21 -25.32
CA PHE A 84 -10.86 21.06 -25.10
C PHE A 84 -10.05 22.05 -25.92
N LYS A 85 -10.38 22.19 -27.22
CA LYS A 85 -9.77 23.18 -28.11
C LYS A 85 -9.91 24.61 -27.60
N ARG A 86 -11.08 25.00 -27.12
CA ARG A 86 -11.31 26.33 -26.49
C ARG A 86 -10.49 26.51 -25.21
N GLY A 87 -10.42 25.48 -24.36
CA GLY A 87 -9.61 25.52 -23.14
C GLY A 87 -8.12 25.69 -23.43
N LEU A 88 -7.61 25.00 -24.44
CA LEU A 88 -6.21 25.09 -24.87
C LEU A 88 -5.88 26.48 -25.43
N GLN A 89 -6.80 27.07 -26.20
CA GLN A 89 -6.67 28.45 -26.67
C GLN A 89 -6.65 29.44 -25.49
N ALA A 90 -7.57 29.29 -24.52
CA ALA A 90 -7.60 30.14 -23.35
C ALA A 90 -6.32 30.06 -22.50
N GLN A 91 -5.71 28.87 -22.40
CA GLN A 91 -4.40 28.71 -21.76
C GLN A 91 -3.27 29.41 -22.54
N ALA A 92 -3.29 29.32 -23.87
CA ALA A 92 -2.32 30.03 -24.71
C ALA A 92 -2.45 31.54 -24.53
N ASP A 93 -3.67 32.07 -24.48
CA ASP A 93 -3.94 33.50 -24.27
C ASP A 93 -3.49 33.95 -22.87
N ALA A 94 -3.74 33.14 -21.83
CA ALA A 94 -3.29 33.41 -20.46
C ALA A 94 -1.75 33.41 -20.31
N HIS A 95 -1.04 32.71 -21.20
CA HIS A 95 0.42 32.63 -21.23
C HIS A 95 1.04 33.43 -22.38
N ALA A 96 0.36 34.45 -22.90
CA ALA A 96 0.83 35.27 -24.02
C ALA A 96 2.23 35.88 -23.81
N ASN A 97 2.66 36.09 -22.55
CA ASN A 97 3.99 36.60 -22.20
C ASN A 97 5.10 35.52 -22.19
N LYS A 98 4.78 34.25 -22.45
CA LYS A 98 5.71 33.10 -22.47
C LYS A 98 5.68 32.45 -23.86
N PRO A 99 6.43 32.97 -24.85
CA PRO A 99 6.34 32.52 -26.24
C PRO A 99 6.65 31.03 -26.44
N GLY A 100 7.55 30.44 -25.64
CA GLY A 100 7.83 29.01 -25.69
C GLY A 100 6.64 28.13 -25.27
N VAL A 101 5.86 28.57 -24.29
CA VAL A 101 4.64 27.87 -23.84
C VAL A 101 3.55 27.98 -24.90
N VAL A 102 3.35 29.17 -25.47
CA VAL A 102 2.38 29.40 -26.55
C VAL A 102 2.71 28.54 -27.78
N ALA A 103 3.98 28.50 -28.19
CA ALA A 103 4.42 27.68 -29.33
C ALA A 103 4.20 26.18 -29.07
N ALA A 104 4.46 25.71 -27.85
CA ALA A 104 4.19 24.32 -27.48
C ALA A 104 2.69 23.99 -27.53
N LEU A 105 1.84 24.86 -26.98
CA LEU A 105 0.38 24.70 -27.00
C LEU A 105 -0.18 24.72 -28.44
N GLN A 106 0.29 25.63 -29.28
CA GLN A 106 -0.11 25.70 -30.69
C GLN A 106 0.40 24.50 -31.51
N GLY A 107 1.63 24.06 -31.27
CA GLY A 107 2.20 22.86 -31.87
C GLY A 107 1.35 21.62 -31.53
N PHE A 108 1.03 21.44 -30.25
CA PHE A 108 0.13 20.38 -29.81
C PHE A 108 -1.27 20.50 -30.45
N ALA A 109 -1.87 21.69 -30.41
CA ALA A 109 -3.20 21.93 -31.00
C ALA A 109 -3.26 21.57 -32.49
N SER A 110 -2.21 21.87 -33.26
CA SER A 110 -2.18 21.57 -34.69
C SER A 110 -2.17 20.06 -34.98
N ALA A 111 -1.53 19.26 -34.12
CA ALA A 111 -1.54 17.81 -34.21
C ALA A 111 -2.86 17.21 -33.69
N ALA A 112 -3.27 17.62 -32.49
CA ALA A 112 -4.44 17.10 -31.78
C ALA A 112 -5.78 17.41 -32.48
N PHE A 113 -5.87 18.56 -33.15
CA PHE A 113 -7.09 19.04 -33.82
C PHE A 113 -6.97 19.02 -35.35
N SER A 114 -6.12 18.14 -35.88
CA SER A 114 -5.88 17.98 -37.32
C SER A 114 -7.11 17.48 -38.09
N SER A 115 -8.06 16.85 -37.41
CA SER A 115 -9.36 16.45 -37.97
C SER A 115 -10.45 16.40 -36.88
N PRO A 116 -11.75 16.47 -37.25
CA PRO A 116 -12.84 16.28 -36.30
C PRO A 116 -12.78 14.92 -35.58
N GLY A 117 -12.31 13.87 -36.26
CA GLY A 117 -12.11 12.54 -35.66
C GLY A 117 -11.06 12.57 -34.54
N ALA A 118 -9.89 13.15 -34.81
CA ALA A 118 -8.83 13.29 -33.81
C ALA A 118 -9.29 14.11 -32.59
N GLU A 119 -10.08 15.16 -32.81
CA GLU A 119 -10.63 15.98 -31.72
C GLU A 119 -11.63 15.20 -30.86
N VAL A 120 -12.54 14.42 -31.45
CA VAL A 120 -13.47 13.56 -30.70
C VAL A 120 -12.74 12.48 -29.92
N GLU A 121 -11.75 11.82 -30.50
CA GLU A 121 -10.93 10.80 -29.83
C GLU A 121 -10.24 11.37 -28.59
N MET A 122 -9.70 12.59 -28.69
CA MET A 122 -9.08 13.29 -27.56
C MET A 122 -10.11 13.66 -26.48
N GLU A 123 -11.25 14.23 -26.87
CA GLU A 123 -12.31 14.60 -25.92
C GLU A 123 -12.91 13.36 -25.22
N LEU A 124 -13.06 12.23 -25.94
CA LEU A 124 -13.45 10.96 -25.34
C LEU A 124 -12.43 10.46 -24.34
N SER A 125 -11.14 10.47 -24.69
CA SER A 125 -10.07 10.03 -23.77
C SER A 125 -10.06 10.84 -22.48
N LEU A 126 -10.33 12.14 -22.54
CA LEU A 126 -10.39 13.01 -21.36
C LEU A 126 -11.64 12.75 -20.51
N GLY A 127 -12.76 12.38 -21.13
CA GLY A 127 -14.02 12.08 -20.46
C GLY A 127 -14.20 10.62 -20.03
N TRP A 128 -13.32 9.72 -20.46
CA TRP A 128 -13.48 8.26 -20.31
C TRP A 128 -13.54 7.83 -18.84
N ASN A 129 -12.79 8.50 -17.96
CA ASN A 129 -12.80 8.22 -16.52
C ASN A 129 -14.21 8.32 -15.91
N ALA A 130 -15.06 9.24 -16.37
CA ALA A 130 -16.43 9.36 -15.86
C ALA A 130 -17.29 8.12 -16.19
N LEU A 131 -17.02 7.45 -17.32
CA LEU A 131 -17.65 6.18 -17.67
C LEU A 131 -17.08 5.03 -16.82
N GLU A 132 -15.77 5.04 -16.58
CA GLU A 132 -15.13 4.08 -15.68
C GLU A 132 -15.70 4.15 -14.27
N ASP A 133 -15.91 5.35 -13.74
CA ASP A 133 -16.53 5.55 -12.42
C ASP A 133 -17.95 4.96 -12.38
N CYS A 134 -18.77 5.21 -13.43
CA CYS A 134 -20.10 4.60 -13.51
C CYS A 134 -20.05 3.06 -13.59
N LEU A 135 -19.07 2.50 -14.30
CA LEU A 135 -18.86 1.05 -14.35
C LEU A 135 -18.43 0.50 -12.99
N LEU A 136 -17.58 1.22 -12.25
CA LEU A 136 -17.14 0.84 -10.91
C LEU A 136 -18.31 0.87 -9.92
N ASP A 137 -19.17 1.89 -9.97
CA ASP A 137 -20.37 1.98 -9.13
C ASP A 137 -21.28 0.76 -9.36
N ARG A 138 -21.54 0.41 -10.62
CA ARG A 138 -22.33 -0.79 -10.94
C ARG A 138 -21.64 -2.09 -10.54
N ALA A 139 -20.31 -2.16 -10.68
CA ALA A 139 -19.56 -3.33 -10.22
C ALA A 139 -19.63 -3.47 -8.69
N ALA A 140 -19.60 -2.36 -7.95
CA ALA A 140 -19.68 -2.33 -6.50
C ALA A 140 -21.04 -2.86 -5.98
N GLU A 141 -22.16 -2.49 -6.64
CA GLU A 141 -23.50 -3.02 -6.33
C GLU A 141 -23.59 -4.56 -6.39
N HIS A 142 -22.73 -5.17 -7.19
CA HIS A 142 -22.72 -6.61 -7.45
C HIS A 142 -21.43 -7.30 -6.96
N ALA A 143 -20.57 -6.60 -6.21
CA ALA A 143 -19.24 -7.10 -5.86
C ALA A 143 -19.25 -8.40 -5.03
N SER A 144 -20.34 -8.66 -4.30
CA SER A 144 -20.51 -9.89 -3.50
C SER A 144 -20.83 -11.13 -4.33
N VAL A 145 -21.18 -10.98 -5.60
CA VAL A 145 -21.61 -12.07 -6.50
C VAL A 145 -20.81 -12.13 -7.80
N ILE A 146 -19.90 -11.18 -8.05
CA ILE A 146 -18.94 -11.24 -9.16
C ILE A 146 -17.77 -12.12 -8.74
N ASP A 147 -17.49 -13.16 -9.53
CA ASP A 147 -16.32 -14.00 -9.30
C ASP A 147 -15.04 -13.26 -9.69
N PHE A 148 -14.22 -12.97 -8.69
CA PHE A 148 -12.88 -12.46 -8.90
C PHE A 148 -11.88 -13.62 -8.78
N ALA A 149 -11.25 -13.99 -9.89
CA ALA A 149 -10.10 -14.88 -9.92
C ALA A 149 -8.84 -14.08 -9.57
N TRP A 150 -8.74 -13.60 -8.34
CA TRP A 150 -7.56 -12.93 -7.83
C TRP A 150 -6.32 -13.81 -8.09
N GLY A 151 -5.25 -13.23 -8.64
CA GLY A 151 -3.98 -13.95 -8.78
C GLY A 151 -3.43 -14.39 -7.42
N PRO A 152 -2.51 -15.39 -7.38
CA PRO A 152 -2.00 -15.95 -6.12
C PRO A 152 -1.47 -14.91 -5.12
N ALA A 153 -0.82 -13.84 -5.61
CA ALA A 153 -0.30 -12.77 -4.77
C ALA A 153 -1.40 -11.98 -4.04
N GLU A 154 -2.48 -11.62 -4.73
CA GLU A 154 -3.59 -10.87 -4.13
C GLU A 154 -4.43 -11.77 -3.21
N GLN A 155 -4.58 -13.06 -3.55
CA GLN A 155 -5.18 -14.04 -2.64
C GLN A 155 -4.39 -14.16 -1.33
N LYS A 156 -3.05 -14.25 -1.43
CA LYS A 156 -2.16 -14.28 -0.27
C LYS A 156 -2.34 -13.02 0.58
N LYS A 157 -2.21 -11.83 -0.02
CA LYS A 157 -2.40 -10.54 0.68
C LYS A 157 -3.74 -10.45 1.43
N ARG A 158 -4.82 -10.90 0.80
CA ARG A 158 -6.16 -10.91 1.43
C ARG A 158 -6.28 -11.93 2.55
N ALA A 159 -5.68 -13.11 2.39
CA ALA A 159 -5.63 -14.12 3.43
C ALA A 159 -4.86 -13.61 4.66
N GLU A 160 -3.75 -12.92 4.45
CA GLU A 160 -2.96 -12.27 5.51
C GLU A 160 -3.77 -11.17 6.22
N ALA A 161 -4.40 -10.26 5.46
CA ALA A 161 -5.26 -9.22 6.03
C ALA A 161 -6.44 -9.80 6.83
N LEU A 162 -7.04 -10.90 6.35
CA LEU A 162 -8.08 -11.63 7.08
C LEU A 162 -7.53 -12.24 8.37
N ALA A 163 -6.35 -12.85 8.34
CA ALA A 163 -5.70 -13.44 9.51
C ALA A 163 -5.41 -12.39 10.58
N ILE A 164 -4.89 -11.22 10.20
CA ILE A 164 -4.67 -10.08 11.10
C ILE A 164 -5.98 -9.65 11.74
N ARG A 165 -7.04 -9.42 10.95
CA ARG A 165 -8.36 -9.03 11.47
C ARG A 165 -8.92 -10.06 12.46
N LEU A 166 -8.76 -11.35 12.17
CA LEU A 166 -9.19 -12.42 13.07
C LEU A 166 -8.35 -12.47 14.36
N ALA A 167 -7.06 -12.16 14.31
CA ALA A 167 -6.21 -12.06 15.49
C ALA A 167 -6.60 -10.86 16.37
N LEU A 168 -6.82 -9.69 15.77
CA LEU A 168 -7.28 -8.48 16.47
C LEU A 168 -8.66 -8.67 17.12
N ALA A 169 -9.52 -9.49 16.52
CA ALA A 169 -10.81 -9.86 17.12
C ALA A 169 -10.67 -10.79 18.35
N ARG A 170 -9.52 -11.44 18.54
CA ARG A 170 -9.28 -12.38 19.65
C ARG A 170 -8.56 -11.76 20.84
N GLY A 171 -7.77 -10.72 20.63
CA GLY A 171 -7.01 -10.08 21.71
C GLY A 171 -6.21 -8.87 21.23
N ALA A 172 -5.70 -8.11 22.19
CA ALA A 172 -4.87 -6.92 21.94
C ALA A 172 -3.38 -7.28 21.79
N ALA A 173 -2.54 -6.30 21.46
CA ALA A 173 -1.08 -6.47 21.37
C ALA A 173 -0.46 -7.10 22.63
N SER A 174 -0.96 -6.74 23.82
CA SER A 174 -0.45 -7.26 25.09
C SER A 174 -0.66 -8.78 25.23
N ASP A 175 -1.79 -9.30 24.76
CA ASP A 175 -2.06 -10.73 24.72
C ASP A 175 -1.17 -11.45 23.70
N MET A 176 -0.96 -10.83 22.54
CA MET A 176 -0.09 -11.37 21.48
C MET A 176 1.38 -11.41 21.91
N LEU A 177 1.86 -10.41 22.64
CA LEU A 177 3.21 -10.39 23.24
C LEU A 177 3.36 -11.41 24.36
N ARG A 178 2.36 -11.56 25.23
CA ARG A 178 2.34 -12.65 26.21
C ARG A 178 2.44 -14.01 25.54
N ALA A 179 1.76 -14.18 24.41
CA ALA A 179 1.79 -15.42 23.65
C ALA A 179 3.14 -15.67 22.94
N PHE A 180 4.00 -14.65 22.75
CA PHE A 180 5.40 -14.87 22.35
C PHE A 180 6.22 -15.36 23.54
N LEU A 181 6.11 -14.68 24.68
CA LEU A 181 6.90 -14.97 25.88
C LEU A 181 6.58 -16.32 26.54
N THR A 182 5.42 -16.89 26.22
CA THR A 182 4.96 -18.20 26.75
C THR A 182 5.17 -19.35 25.77
N ASP A 183 5.64 -19.05 24.55
CA ASP A 183 5.99 -20.05 23.55
C ASP A 183 7.26 -20.81 23.99
N ARG A 184 7.15 -22.14 24.07
CA ARG A 184 8.21 -23.00 24.59
C ARG A 184 9.21 -23.45 23.52
N SER A 185 8.85 -23.31 22.25
CA SER A 185 9.69 -23.76 21.14
C SER A 185 9.50 -22.85 19.93
N PRO A 186 9.71 -21.53 20.09
CA PRO A 186 9.46 -20.58 19.02
C PRO A 186 10.46 -20.81 17.88
N GLN A 187 9.96 -20.81 16.66
CA GLN A 187 10.79 -21.00 15.46
C GLN A 187 10.50 -19.94 14.41
N VAL A 188 11.56 -19.33 13.88
CA VAL A 188 11.46 -18.54 12.65
C VAL A 188 11.58 -19.47 11.46
N VAL A 189 10.67 -19.31 10.50
CA VAL A 189 10.80 -19.93 9.19
C VAL A 189 11.65 -18.99 8.35
N ALA A 190 12.79 -19.47 7.86
CA ALA A 190 13.74 -18.66 7.11
C ALA A 190 14.16 -19.34 5.80
N GLN A 191 14.58 -18.54 4.83
CA GLN A 191 15.06 -19.01 3.52
C GLN A 191 16.27 -18.19 3.05
N PRO A 192 17.15 -18.75 2.20
CA PRO A 192 18.18 -17.95 1.53
C PRO A 192 17.56 -16.82 0.70
N SER A 193 18.36 -15.77 0.43
CA SER A 193 17.90 -14.65 -0.39
C SER A 193 17.49 -15.11 -1.80
N GLU A 194 16.65 -14.34 -2.48
CA GLU A 194 16.33 -14.60 -3.89
C GLU A 194 17.61 -14.63 -4.74
N TRP A 195 18.53 -13.69 -4.49
CA TRP A 195 19.81 -13.64 -5.18
C TRP A 195 20.61 -14.93 -5.01
N ASP A 196 20.75 -15.45 -3.79
CA ASP A 196 21.49 -16.69 -3.52
C ASP A 196 20.85 -17.91 -4.18
N ARG A 197 19.51 -17.97 -4.24
CA ARG A 197 18.79 -19.07 -4.91
C ARG A 197 19.01 -19.04 -6.42
N GLU A 198 18.94 -17.86 -7.02
CA GLU A 198 19.06 -17.69 -8.46
C GLU A 198 20.51 -17.77 -8.98
N HIS A 199 21.48 -17.30 -8.18
CA HIS A 199 22.85 -17.10 -8.66
C HIS A 199 23.89 -17.99 -7.96
N ALA A 200 23.60 -18.48 -6.75
CA ALA A 200 24.53 -19.28 -5.97
C ALA A 200 24.05 -20.73 -5.71
N GLY A 201 22.89 -21.11 -6.27
CA GLY A 201 22.35 -22.46 -6.15
C GLY A 201 21.87 -22.80 -4.74
N ALA A 202 21.51 -21.79 -3.93
CA ALA A 202 20.94 -22.02 -2.61
C ALA A 202 19.58 -22.74 -2.71
N SER A 203 19.28 -23.61 -1.73
CA SER A 203 18.00 -24.33 -1.70
C SER A 203 16.82 -23.37 -1.56
N THR A 204 15.69 -23.75 -2.17
CA THR A 204 14.38 -23.08 -1.96
C THR A 204 13.67 -23.55 -0.70
N ASP A 205 14.22 -24.55 0.00
CA ASP A 205 13.58 -25.14 1.18
C ASP A 205 13.51 -24.15 2.35
N GLU A 206 12.39 -24.20 3.07
CA GLU A 206 12.23 -23.50 4.34
C GLU A 206 13.08 -24.17 5.43
N VAL A 207 13.83 -23.34 6.17
CA VAL A 207 14.63 -23.75 7.31
C VAL A 207 13.98 -23.25 8.59
N LEU A 208 13.80 -24.14 9.57
CA LEU A 208 13.29 -23.77 10.89
C LEU A 208 14.47 -23.42 11.79
N VAL A 209 14.54 -22.15 12.20
CA VAL A 209 15.55 -21.63 13.11
C VAL A 209 14.92 -21.49 14.49
N GLY A 210 15.45 -22.22 15.47
CA GLY A 210 15.05 -22.05 16.88
C GLY A 210 15.45 -20.67 17.38
N VAL A 211 14.53 -19.98 18.05
CA VAL A 211 14.77 -18.64 18.60
C VAL A 211 14.34 -18.56 20.06
N HIS A 212 14.51 -17.39 20.67
CA HIS A 212 14.09 -17.08 22.02
C HIS A 212 13.39 -15.72 22.08
N HIS A 213 12.45 -15.58 23.01
CA HIS A 213 11.77 -14.33 23.31
C HIS A 213 12.03 -13.98 24.77
N LEU A 214 12.59 -12.79 25.01
CA LEU A 214 13.09 -12.37 26.32
C LEU A 214 12.36 -11.11 26.74
N ALA A 215 11.60 -11.18 27.84
CA ALA A 215 11.07 -9.99 28.48
C ALA A 215 12.16 -9.29 29.29
N THR A 216 12.15 -7.97 29.30
CA THR A 216 12.85 -7.23 30.35
C THR A 216 11.98 -7.26 31.60
N HIS A 217 12.61 -7.42 32.77
CA HIS A 217 11.88 -7.51 34.05
C HIS A 217 11.66 -6.14 34.71
N ASP A 218 11.90 -5.06 33.98
CA ASP A 218 11.71 -3.71 34.48
C ASP A 218 10.23 -3.33 34.49
N THR A 219 9.85 -2.51 35.46
CA THR A 219 8.53 -1.89 35.48
C THR A 219 8.55 -0.59 34.69
N LEU A 220 7.46 -0.28 33.96
CA LEU A 220 7.28 1.02 33.33
C LEU A 220 7.38 2.14 34.38
N PRO A 221 8.27 3.13 34.22
CA PRO A 221 8.34 4.26 35.15
C PRO A 221 7.00 5.01 35.25
N ALA A 222 6.59 5.39 36.46
CA ALA A 222 5.30 6.06 36.70
C ALA A 222 5.13 7.33 35.85
N ALA A 223 6.19 8.12 35.68
CA ALA A 223 6.18 9.31 34.84
C ALA A 223 5.79 9.00 33.38
N TRP A 224 6.26 7.87 32.83
CA TRP A 224 5.87 7.43 31.49
C TRP A 224 4.44 6.91 31.45
N SER A 225 4.02 6.12 32.43
CA SER A 225 2.62 5.68 32.54
C SER A 225 1.65 6.87 32.57
N ASP A 226 1.93 7.86 33.42
CA ASP A 226 1.10 9.07 33.57
C ASP A 226 1.14 9.95 32.31
N HIS A 227 2.27 10.01 31.62
CA HIS A 227 2.39 10.75 30.37
C HIS A 227 1.56 10.11 29.26
N LEU A 228 1.77 8.82 29.00
CA LEU A 228 1.05 8.07 27.96
C LEU A 228 -0.47 8.07 28.18
N ALA A 229 -0.92 7.98 29.44
CA ALA A 229 -2.34 7.97 29.78
C ALA A 229 -3.09 9.27 29.37
N LYS A 230 -2.37 10.36 29.07
CA LYS A 230 -2.97 11.62 28.58
C LYS A 230 -3.36 11.56 27.11
N TYR A 231 -2.82 10.58 26.36
CA TYR A 231 -2.96 10.49 24.92
C TYR A 231 -3.70 9.20 24.54
N PRO A 232 -4.96 9.30 24.04
CA PRO A 232 -5.68 8.13 23.55
C PRO A 232 -4.91 7.36 22.46
N ALA A 233 -4.15 8.09 21.65
CA ALA A 233 -3.25 7.56 20.62
C ALA A 233 -2.21 6.56 21.16
N ALA A 234 -1.81 6.67 22.45
CA ALA A 234 -0.81 5.80 23.06
C ALA A 234 -1.42 4.67 23.90
N ALA A 235 -2.74 4.49 23.91
CA ALA A 235 -3.42 3.56 24.82
C ALA A 235 -2.95 2.10 24.63
N GLN A 236 -2.79 1.65 23.39
CA GLN A 236 -2.33 0.29 23.07
C GLN A 236 -0.88 0.08 23.49
N LEU A 237 0.00 1.05 23.21
CA LEU A 237 1.40 1.02 23.64
C LEU A 237 1.50 0.98 25.17
N LEU A 238 0.74 1.83 25.87
CA LEU A 238 0.68 1.84 27.34
C LEU A 238 0.26 0.48 27.90
N ALA A 239 -0.78 -0.14 27.34
CA ALA A 239 -1.25 -1.45 27.79
C ALA A 239 -0.17 -2.54 27.66
N VAL A 240 0.64 -2.49 26.60
CA VAL A 240 1.79 -3.38 26.44
C VAL A 240 2.87 -3.10 27.47
N TYR A 241 3.26 -1.83 27.63
CA TYR A 241 4.37 -1.46 28.51
C TYR A 241 4.05 -1.59 30.01
N GLN A 242 2.77 -1.54 30.37
CA GLN A 242 2.29 -1.92 31.71
C GLN A 242 2.44 -3.41 31.99
N TYR A 243 2.39 -4.26 30.94
CA TYR A 243 2.63 -5.69 31.06
C TYR A 243 4.13 -6.04 31.03
N THR A 244 4.88 -5.44 30.10
CA THR A 244 6.33 -5.69 29.93
C THR A 244 7.02 -4.44 29.40
N ASN A 245 8.01 -3.91 30.13
CA ASN A 245 8.72 -2.68 29.77
C ASN A 245 9.92 -2.97 28.86
N GLY A 246 9.63 -3.47 27.66
CA GLY A 246 10.64 -3.91 26.70
C GLY A 246 10.65 -5.44 26.53
N VAL A 247 10.99 -5.86 25.31
CA VAL A 247 11.03 -7.28 24.90
C VAL A 247 12.03 -7.43 23.76
N ALA A 248 12.89 -8.44 23.84
CA ALA A 248 13.69 -8.89 22.71
C ALA A 248 13.03 -10.13 22.07
N LEU A 249 12.65 -10.03 20.81
CA LEU A 249 11.99 -11.09 20.05
C LEU A 249 12.94 -11.71 19.02
N PHE A 250 12.72 -12.99 18.75
CA PHE A 250 13.43 -13.77 17.73
C PHE A 250 14.96 -13.82 17.95
N CYS A 251 15.41 -13.89 19.19
CA CYS A 251 16.82 -13.95 19.55
C CYS A 251 17.41 -15.32 19.18
N THR A 252 18.57 -15.35 18.53
CA THR A 252 19.30 -16.62 18.28
C THR A 252 20.14 -17.04 19.48
N ASP A 253 20.54 -16.08 20.31
CA ASP A 253 21.23 -16.31 21.58
C ASP A 253 20.43 -15.67 22.71
N PRO A 254 19.92 -16.45 23.69
CA PRO A 254 19.13 -15.91 24.80
C PRO A 254 19.96 -15.05 25.78
N SER A 255 21.28 -15.05 25.66
CA SER A 255 22.19 -14.24 26.48
C SER A 255 22.64 -12.94 25.79
N ASP A 256 22.29 -12.75 24.52
CA ASP A 256 22.65 -11.58 23.73
C ASP A 256 21.42 -10.95 23.05
N THR A 257 20.99 -9.80 23.57
CA THR A 257 19.87 -9.05 22.98
C THR A 257 20.22 -8.39 21.65
N TRP A 258 21.49 -8.31 21.28
CA TRP A 258 21.92 -7.87 19.96
C TRP A 258 21.64 -8.91 18.88
N SER A 259 21.40 -10.16 19.28
CA SER A 259 20.95 -11.25 18.41
C SER A 259 19.44 -11.22 18.10
N ALA A 260 18.69 -10.27 18.68
CA ALA A 260 17.26 -10.14 18.48
C ALA A 260 16.92 -9.74 17.05
N GLY A 261 15.89 -10.36 16.48
CA GLY A 261 15.29 -9.86 15.23
C GLY A 261 14.54 -8.56 15.46
N PHE A 262 13.92 -8.38 16.63
CA PHE A 262 13.21 -7.15 16.96
C PHE A 262 13.31 -6.82 18.45
N LEU A 263 13.63 -5.58 18.78
CA LEU A 263 13.63 -5.06 20.14
C LEU A 263 12.47 -4.09 20.32
N PHE A 264 11.59 -4.37 21.28
CA PHE A 264 10.81 -3.33 21.95
C PHE A 264 11.71 -2.69 23.01
N LEU A 265 12.03 -1.41 22.81
CA LEU A 265 12.95 -0.66 23.65
C LEU A 265 12.32 -0.38 25.02
N PRO A 266 12.98 -0.67 26.15
CA PRO A 266 12.52 -0.23 27.46
C PRO A 266 12.28 1.29 27.47
N ALA A 267 11.26 1.76 28.20
CA ALA A 267 10.86 3.17 28.19
C ALA A 267 11.97 4.13 28.69
N GLN A 268 12.95 3.61 29.42
CA GLN A 268 14.16 4.33 29.83
C GLN A 268 15.01 4.77 28.63
N GLN A 269 14.94 4.05 27.51
CA GLN A 269 15.72 4.31 26.29
C GLN A 269 14.99 5.21 25.29
N TRP A 270 13.67 5.44 25.45
CA TRP A 270 12.88 6.16 24.45
C TRP A 270 13.37 7.60 24.18
N GLN A 271 13.85 8.31 25.21
CA GLN A 271 14.36 9.68 25.02
C GLN A 271 15.63 9.70 24.17
N GLU A 272 16.56 8.79 24.44
CA GLU A 272 17.81 8.64 23.68
C GLU A 272 17.50 8.19 22.25
N ALA A 273 16.67 7.16 22.09
CA ALA A 273 16.22 6.67 20.78
C ALA A 273 15.52 7.75 19.95
N ASN A 274 14.65 8.56 20.57
CA ASN A 274 13.99 9.67 19.89
C ASN A 274 14.99 10.77 19.50
N ALA A 275 15.96 11.08 20.35
CA ALA A 275 17.01 12.06 20.03
C ALA A 275 17.86 11.60 18.84
N GLU A 276 18.31 10.33 18.83
CA GLU A 276 19.04 9.74 17.70
C GLU A 276 18.22 9.72 16.42
N MET A 277 16.95 9.31 16.50
CA MET A 277 16.04 9.29 15.37
C MET A 277 15.86 10.69 14.77
N VAL A 278 15.59 11.70 15.60
CA VAL A 278 15.43 13.09 15.17
C VAL A 278 16.73 13.64 14.57
N ASP A 279 17.88 13.35 15.17
CA ASP A 279 19.19 13.78 14.65
C ASP A 279 19.47 13.17 13.27
N TRP A 280 19.20 11.87 13.10
CA TRP A 280 19.35 11.18 11.82
C TRP A 280 18.43 11.76 10.75
N LEU A 281 17.12 11.86 11.02
CA LEU A 281 16.16 12.44 10.10
C LEU A 281 16.56 13.87 9.68
N THR A 282 16.99 14.68 10.65
CA THR A 282 17.45 16.05 10.39
C THR A 282 18.69 16.10 9.51
N SER A 283 19.64 15.20 9.75
CA SER A 283 20.96 15.21 9.10
C SER A 283 21.03 14.47 7.77
N VAL A 284 20.06 13.60 7.50
CA VAL A 284 20.05 12.74 6.31
C VAL A 284 18.84 13.05 5.42
N ASP A 285 17.62 12.84 5.93
CA ASP A 285 16.40 12.93 5.12
C ASP A 285 15.96 14.38 4.89
N PHE A 286 16.19 15.25 5.87
CA PHE A 286 15.83 16.67 5.84
C PHE A 286 17.06 17.59 5.79
N GLN A 287 18.21 17.08 5.35
CA GLN A 287 19.49 17.84 5.37
C GLN A 287 19.43 19.17 4.61
N ASP A 288 18.66 19.24 3.51
CA ASP A 288 18.53 20.44 2.69
C ASP A 288 17.66 21.50 3.37
N ASN A 289 16.74 21.08 4.25
CA ASN A 289 15.86 21.96 5.01
C ASN A 289 15.50 21.37 6.38
N PRO A 290 16.41 21.42 7.37
CA PRO A 290 16.18 20.86 8.71
C PRO A 290 14.89 21.34 9.40
N SER A 291 14.44 22.56 9.10
CA SER A 291 13.23 23.13 9.67
C SER A 291 11.94 22.62 9.04
N SER A 292 11.99 21.85 7.94
CA SER A 292 10.82 21.17 7.40
C SER A 292 10.56 19.80 8.03
N LEU A 293 11.38 19.34 8.98
CA LEU A 293 11.04 18.15 9.76
C LEU A 293 9.72 18.40 10.51
N PRO A 294 8.66 17.58 10.31
CA PRO A 294 7.37 17.86 10.91
C PRO A 294 7.39 17.84 12.44
N ASP A 295 6.72 18.81 13.07
CA ASP A 295 6.69 18.95 14.53
C ASP A 295 6.18 17.69 15.24
N TRP A 296 5.24 16.97 14.63
CA TRP A 296 4.68 15.73 15.20
C TRP A 296 5.73 14.63 15.39
N VAL A 297 6.84 14.64 14.63
CA VAL A 297 7.94 13.67 14.79
C VAL A 297 8.55 13.77 16.19
N ARG A 298 8.67 15.00 16.73
CA ARG A 298 9.27 15.23 18.05
C ARG A 298 8.39 14.71 19.19
N SER A 299 7.08 14.60 18.95
CA SER A 299 6.13 14.00 19.90
C SER A 299 6.15 12.47 19.88
N ALA A 300 6.78 11.86 18.88
CA ALA A 300 6.71 10.43 18.69
C ALA A 300 7.57 9.65 19.69
N ILE A 301 7.15 8.42 19.94
CA ILE A 301 7.84 7.48 20.80
C ILE A 301 8.55 6.47 19.92
N ALA A 302 9.88 6.52 19.88
CA ALA A 302 10.72 5.48 19.28
C ALA A 302 10.68 4.23 20.20
N PHE A 303 9.71 3.36 19.96
CA PHE A 303 9.41 2.22 20.84
C PHE A 303 10.11 0.94 20.43
N GLY A 304 10.60 0.83 19.19
CA GLY A 304 11.14 -0.41 18.67
C GLY A 304 12.25 -0.22 17.67
N LYS A 305 13.07 -1.26 17.51
CA LYS A 305 14.26 -1.23 16.64
C LYS A 305 14.66 -2.64 16.21
N ILE A 306 15.26 -2.72 15.03
CA ILE A 306 16.06 -3.87 14.60
C ILE A 306 17.52 -3.58 14.96
N PRO A 307 18.19 -4.40 15.80
CA PRO A 307 19.59 -4.20 16.14
C PRO A 307 20.48 -4.03 14.91
N GLY A 308 21.40 -3.06 14.98
CA GLY A 308 22.27 -2.71 13.85
C GLY A 308 21.66 -1.80 12.78
N ASP A 309 20.34 -1.58 12.79
CA ASP A 309 19.67 -0.64 11.88
C ASP A 309 19.76 0.81 12.39
N ALA A 310 19.68 1.78 11.48
CA ALA A 310 19.53 3.19 11.80
C ALA A 310 18.06 3.59 12.01
N SER A 311 17.12 2.78 11.51
CA SER A 311 15.69 3.06 11.55
C SER A 311 15.05 2.68 12.89
N TYR A 312 14.11 3.51 13.34
CA TYR A 312 13.30 3.27 14.54
C TYR A 312 11.83 3.06 14.18
N TRP A 313 11.20 2.09 14.84
CA TRP A 313 9.75 1.96 14.86
C TRP A 313 9.20 2.97 15.87
N MET A 314 8.33 3.85 15.39
CA MET A 314 7.84 4.99 16.14
C MET A 314 6.31 5.07 16.17
N LEU A 315 5.78 5.63 17.25
CA LEU A 315 4.36 5.92 17.43
C LEU A 315 4.19 7.41 17.78
N PRO A 316 3.73 8.25 16.84
CA PRO A 316 3.33 9.61 17.14
C PRO A 316 2.17 9.63 18.14
N ILE A 317 2.23 10.51 19.15
CA ILE A 317 1.13 10.70 20.11
C ILE A 317 0.28 11.94 19.81
N GLU A 318 0.78 12.80 18.91
CA GLU A 318 0.12 14.02 18.43
C GLU A 318 0.22 14.11 16.90
N GLY A 319 -0.58 14.98 16.28
CA GLY A 319 -0.55 15.26 14.84
C GLY A 319 -1.36 14.29 13.97
N PRO A 320 -1.20 14.37 12.63
CA PRO A 320 -2.02 13.62 11.66
C PRO A 320 -1.82 12.10 11.73
N PHE A 321 -0.67 11.65 12.23
CA PHE A 321 -0.33 10.23 12.40
C PHE A 321 -0.47 9.73 13.84
N ALA A 322 -1.14 10.48 14.72
CA ALA A 322 -1.29 10.09 16.12
C ALA A 322 -1.91 8.69 16.24
N GLY A 323 -1.21 7.78 16.94
CA GLY A 323 -1.62 6.40 17.20
C GLY A 323 -1.28 5.41 16.08
N GLN A 324 -0.74 5.87 14.95
CA GLN A 324 -0.27 5.02 13.86
C GLN A 324 1.17 4.57 14.11
N VAL A 325 1.61 3.53 13.41
CA VAL A 325 2.99 3.02 13.50
C VAL A 325 3.74 3.28 12.20
N LEU A 326 4.91 3.90 12.35
CA LEU A 326 5.80 4.32 11.27
C LEU A 326 7.20 3.76 11.50
N LEU A 327 7.95 3.61 10.41
CA LEU A 327 9.39 3.39 10.37
C LEU A 327 10.07 4.71 9.99
N SER A 328 10.92 5.22 10.88
CA SER A 328 11.40 6.61 10.84
C SER A 328 11.91 7.08 9.47
N ASN A 329 12.84 6.35 8.87
CA ASN A 329 13.60 6.84 7.71
C ASN A 329 12.82 6.77 6.39
N GLU A 330 11.83 5.88 6.31
CA GLU A 330 11.05 5.69 5.08
C GLU A 330 9.71 6.44 5.15
N ASP A 331 9.03 6.38 6.30
CA ASP A 331 7.63 6.78 6.37
C ASP A 331 7.45 8.25 6.73
N VAL A 332 8.40 8.86 7.46
CA VAL A 332 8.34 10.28 7.81
C VAL A 332 8.49 11.16 6.57
N SER A 333 9.48 10.87 5.72
CA SER A 333 9.70 11.58 4.46
C SER A 333 8.61 11.25 3.43
N GLY A 334 8.08 10.03 3.45
CA GLY A 334 6.96 9.60 2.61
C GLY A 334 5.58 10.06 3.07
N GLU A 335 5.47 10.72 4.24
CA GLU A 335 4.20 11.11 4.89
C GLU A 335 3.16 9.98 4.86
N SER A 336 3.58 8.79 5.27
CA SER A 336 2.74 7.59 5.25
C SER A 336 2.88 6.78 6.54
N SER A 337 2.05 5.75 6.71
CA SER A 337 2.16 4.83 7.85
C SER A 337 2.11 3.38 7.37
N ARG A 338 2.79 2.50 8.12
CA ARG A 338 2.83 1.06 7.84
C ARG A 338 1.62 0.37 8.44
N TYR A 339 1.22 0.81 9.63
CA TYR A 339 0.08 0.26 10.36
C TYR A 339 -0.79 1.37 10.90
N ALA A 340 -2.11 1.16 10.81
CA ALA A 340 -3.11 2.08 11.31
C ALA A 340 -3.07 2.24 12.83
N ASP A 341 -2.56 1.23 13.54
CA ASP A 341 -2.46 1.21 15.00
C ASP A 341 -1.39 0.20 15.49
N PHE A 342 -1.07 0.27 16.78
CA PHE A 342 -0.04 -0.56 17.40
C PHE A 342 -0.44 -2.04 17.49
N ASP A 343 -1.72 -2.32 17.75
CA ASP A 343 -2.23 -3.69 17.78
C ASP A 343 -2.04 -4.39 16.42
N SER A 344 -2.30 -3.69 15.32
CA SER A 344 -2.13 -4.19 13.96
C SER A 344 -0.67 -4.54 13.66
N MET A 345 0.28 -3.71 14.11
CA MET A 345 1.71 -3.99 13.95
C MET A 345 2.13 -5.26 14.72
N VAL A 346 1.68 -5.41 15.97
CA VAL A 346 2.03 -6.60 16.78
C VAL A 346 1.36 -7.86 16.24
N ALA A 347 0.14 -7.75 15.70
CA ALA A 347 -0.53 -8.85 15.03
C ALA A 347 0.24 -9.31 13.78
N ASP A 348 0.71 -8.36 12.96
CA ASP A 348 1.50 -8.69 11.78
C ASP A 348 2.88 -9.25 12.15
N LEU A 349 3.55 -8.70 13.17
CA LEU A 349 4.79 -9.24 13.72
C LEU A 349 4.65 -10.70 14.17
N ARG A 350 3.48 -11.09 14.67
CA ARG A 350 3.20 -12.46 15.12
C ARG A 350 2.86 -13.42 13.99
N LEU A 351 2.05 -12.99 13.02
CA LEU A 351 1.54 -13.85 11.96
C LEU A 351 2.46 -13.89 10.75
N HIS A 352 3.05 -12.75 10.41
CA HIS A 352 3.84 -12.49 9.21
C HIS A 352 5.07 -11.65 9.58
N PRO A 353 5.97 -12.15 10.46
CA PRO A 353 7.10 -11.36 10.97
C PRO A 353 7.96 -10.74 9.86
N HIS A 354 8.04 -11.38 8.69
CA HIS A 354 8.78 -10.87 7.54
C HIS A 354 8.31 -9.49 7.07
N ASN A 355 7.04 -9.11 7.30
CA ASN A 355 6.52 -7.78 6.99
C ASN A 355 7.06 -6.68 7.91
N VAL A 356 7.59 -7.04 9.08
CA VAL A 356 8.24 -6.11 10.02
C VAL A 356 9.75 -6.26 9.92
N LEU A 357 10.26 -7.49 10.09
CA LEU A 357 11.68 -7.82 10.08
C LEU A 357 12.33 -7.53 8.72
N GLY A 358 11.59 -7.68 7.62
CA GLY A 358 12.06 -7.41 6.26
C GLY A 358 12.26 -5.92 5.95
N ASN A 359 11.83 -5.00 6.82
CA ASN A 359 12.18 -3.58 6.68
C ASN A 359 13.55 -3.25 7.27
N GLY A 360 14.22 -4.20 7.91
CA GLY A 360 15.59 -4.02 8.39
C GLY A 360 16.61 -4.61 7.42
N GLY A 361 17.71 -3.89 7.19
CA GLY A 361 18.76 -4.33 6.26
C GLY A 361 19.63 -5.50 6.75
N TYR A 362 19.52 -5.88 8.03
CA TYR A 362 20.55 -6.67 8.72
C TYR A 362 20.05 -7.96 9.39
N ILE A 363 18.75 -8.28 9.33
CA ILE A 363 18.25 -9.50 9.97
C ILE A 363 18.56 -10.70 9.10
N SER A 364 19.48 -11.52 9.58
CA SER A 364 19.74 -12.83 9.01
C SER A 364 20.04 -13.86 10.11
N TYR A 365 19.74 -15.11 9.80
CA TYR A 365 19.92 -16.24 10.68
C TYR A 365 20.95 -17.19 10.08
N CYS A 366 21.84 -17.69 10.93
CA CYS A 366 22.75 -18.77 10.58
C CYS A 366 22.15 -20.11 11.05
N ALA A 367 22.12 -21.12 10.18
CA ALA A 367 21.71 -22.47 10.55
C ALA A 367 22.85 -23.47 10.30
N THR A 368 22.97 -24.45 11.19
CA THR A 368 24.03 -25.49 11.08
C THR A 368 23.83 -26.27 9.77
N GLY A 369 24.88 -26.37 8.96
CA GLY A 369 24.83 -27.06 7.67
C GLY A 369 24.34 -26.21 6.50
N HIS A 370 24.05 -24.92 6.72
CA HIS A 370 23.72 -23.97 5.65
C HIS A 370 24.89 -23.02 5.40
N SER A 371 25.25 -22.86 4.12
CA SER A 371 26.35 -21.97 3.68
C SER A 371 25.90 -20.53 3.41
N PHE A 372 24.61 -20.25 3.48
CA PHE A 372 24.00 -18.97 3.16
C PHE A 372 23.33 -18.37 4.39
N GLN A 373 23.29 -17.04 4.44
CA GLN A 373 22.44 -16.33 5.40
C GLN A 373 20.97 -16.59 5.09
N LEU A 374 20.17 -16.76 6.14
CA LEU A 374 18.75 -17.06 6.02
C LEU A 374 17.91 -15.87 6.49
N TYR A 375 16.91 -15.50 5.70
CA TYR A 375 16.05 -14.35 5.95
C TYR A 375 14.65 -14.81 6.38
N PRO A 376 14.00 -14.11 7.31
CA PRO A 376 12.70 -14.52 7.84
C PRO A 376 11.63 -14.46 6.75
N VAL A 377 10.85 -15.54 6.62
CA VAL A 377 9.66 -15.63 5.76
C VAL A 377 8.40 -16.00 6.54
N GLY A 378 8.53 -16.39 7.81
CA GLY A 378 7.39 -16.73 8.67
C GLY A 378 7.77 -17.05 10.11
N TYR A 379 6.78 -17.40 10.92
CA TYR A 379 6.93 -17.80 12.31
C TYR A 379 6.07 -19.02 12.62
N ARG A 380 6.60 -19.95 13.42
CA ARG A 380 5.85 -21.09 13.95
C ARG A 380 5.89 -21.05 15.48
N CYS A 381 4.71 -21.13 16.07
CA CYS A 381 4.45 -21.16 17.51
C CYS A 381 3.77 -22.45 17.97
#